data_AF-A0A525JE42-F1
#
_entry.id   AF-A0A525JE42-F1
#
_cell.length_a   1.000
_cell.length_b   1.000
_cell.length_c   1.000
_cell.angle_alpha   90.00
_cell.angle_beta   90.00
_cell.angle_gamma   90.00
#
_symmetry.space_group_name_H-M   'P 1'
#
loop_
_entity.id
_entity.type
_entity.pdbx_description
1 polymer ?
#
loop_
_entity_poly.entity_id
_entity_poly.type
_entity_poly.pdbx_seq_one_letter_code
_entity_poly.pdbx_strand_id
1 'polypeptide(L)' 'VEEAPGTATVLTLGAHMCKWPIGDPAMDNFTFCGRGAGDGPYCHEHSQVAYQPAQAKKRSGAAELARSLRRYI' A
#
# COMPACT_ATOMS: atom_id res chain seq x y z
N VAL A 1 -12.32 10.80 -0.65
CA VAL A 1 -11.94 10.45 -2.04
C VAL A 1 -12.90 9.37 -2.47
N GLU A 2 -13.96 9.74 -3.19
CA GLU A 2 -14.77 8.74 -3.89
C GLU A 2 -13.90 8.20 -5.02
N GLU A 3 -13.30 7.03 -4.81
CA GLU A 3 -12.59 6.33 -5.87
C GLU A 3 -13.63 5.81 -6.86
N ALA A 4 -13.62 6.37 -8.06
CA ALA A 4 -14.43 5.90 -9.17
C ALA A 4 -14.20 4.39 -9.40
N PRO A 5 -15.22 3.64 -9.87
CA PRO A 5 -15.07 2.21 -10.11
C PRO A 5 -13.88 1.94 -11.05
N GLY A 6 -13.05 0.99 -10.66
CA GLY A 6 -11.89 0.58 -11.43
C GLY A 6 -12.30 -0.11 -12.74
N THR A 7 -11.37 -0.21 -13.68
CA THR A 7 -11.66 -0.77 -15.02
C THR A 7 -11.43 -2.26 -15.13
N ALA A 8 -10.90 -2.91 -14.07
CA ALA A 8 -10.55 -4.32 -14.08
C ALA A 8 -11.21 -5.09 -12.92
N THR A 9 -11.50 -6.36 -13.14
CA THR A 9 -11.92 -7.33 -12.12
C THR A 9 -10.82 -8.36 -11.90
N VAL A 10 -10.98 -9.26 -10.93
CA VAL A 10 -10.00 -10.36 -10.71
C VAL A 10 -9.72 -11.15 -11.99
N LEU A 11 -10.73 -11.34 -12.83
CA LEU A 11 -10.63 -12.12 -14.06
C LEU A 11 -9.98 -11.36 -15.22
N THR A 12 -10.11 -10.04 -15.27
CA THR A 12 -9.60 -9.21 -16.36
C THR A 12 -8.28 -8.50 -16.03
N LEU A 13 -7.76 -8.68 -14.81
CA LEU A 13 -6.53 -8.03 -14.34
C LEU A 13 -5.26 -8.70 -14.89
N GLY A 14 -4.62 -8.04 -15.86
CA GLY A 14 -3.36 -8.48 -16.45
C GLY A 14 -2.11 -8.31 -15.55
N ALA A 15 -0.97 -8.80 -16.05
CA ALA A 15 0.32 -8.71 -15.36
C ALA A 15 0.82 -7.26 -15.21
N HIS A 16 0.67 -6.44 -16.27
CA HIS A 16 1.13 -5.05 -16.33
C HIS A 16 0.04 -4.04 -15.95
N MET A 17 -0.97 -4.48 -15.20
CA MET A 17 -2.10 -3.65 -14.76
C MET A 17 -2.04 -3.39 -13.26
N CYS A 18 -2.43 -2.19 -12.86
CA CYS A 18 -2.46 -1.70 -11.50
C CYS A 18 -3.44 -2.52 -10.66
N LYS A 19 -2.91 -3.14 -9.60
CA LYS A 19 -3.62 -4.08 -8.74
C LYS A 19 -4.23 -3.44 -7.49
N TRP A 20 -4.42 -2.13 -7.50
CA TRP A 20 -5.00 -1.41 -6.36
C TRP A 20 -6.48 -1.79 -6.19
N PRO A 21 -6.89 -2.33 -5.03
CA PRO A 21 -8.28 -2.71 -4.77
C PRO A 21 -9.14 -1.48 -4.51
N ILE A 22 -10.31 -1.42 -5.13
CA ILE A 22 -11.32 -0.38 -4.96
C ILE A 22 -12.61 -1.04 -4.48
N GLY A 23 -13.09 -0.59 -3.31
CA GLY A 23 -14.26 -1.17 -2.64
C GLY A 23 -13.94 -2.35 -1.72
N ASP A 24 -14.99 -3.01 -1.23
CA ASP A 24 -14.90 -4.16 -0.33
C ASP A 24 -14.92 -5.46 -1.15
N PRO A 25 -13.95 -6.39 -0.96
CA PRO A 25 -13.94 -7.69 -1.62
C PRO A 25 -15.22 -8.54 -1.48
N ALA A 26 -16.06 -8.28 -0.48
CA ALA A 26 -17.33 -8.97 -0.27
C ALA A 26 -18.50 -8.38 -1.07
N MET A 27 -18.32 -7.21 -1.70
CA MET A 27 -19.35 -6.54 -2.48
C MET A 27 -19.17 -6.75 -3.99
N ASP A 28 -20.28 -6.78 -4.73
CA ASP A 28 -20.28 -6.96 -6.20
C ASP A 28 -19.64 -5.78 -6.97
N ASN A 29 -19.40 -4.65 -6.30
CA ASN A 29 -18.74 -3.49 -6.87
C ASN A 29 -17.20 -3.52 -6.69
N PHE A 30 -16.65 -4.63 -6.19
CA PHE A 30 -15.21 -4.78 -6.03
C PHE A 30 -14.49 -4.76 -7.39
N THR A 31 -13.60 -3.80 -7.54
CA THR A 31 -12.84 -3.59 -8.78
C THR A 31 -11.38 -3.29 -8.48
N PHE A 32 -10.54 -3.40 -9.50
CA PHE A 32 -9.16 -2.95 -9.47
C PHE A 32 -8.97 -1.75 -10.37
N CYS A 33 -8.05 -0.88 -10.00
CA CYS A 33 -7.69 0.32 -10.77
C CYS A 33 -7.46 0.02 -12.27
N GLY A 34 -6.72 -1.03 -12.62
CA GLY A 34 -6.57 -1.49 -14.01
C GLY A 34 -5.70 -0.62 -14.94
N ARG A 35 -5.25 0.56 -14.51
CA ARG A 35 -4.29 1.40 -15.27
C ARG A 35 -2.95 0.70 -15.47
N GLY A 36 -2.09 1.19 -16.37
CA GLY A 36 -0.74 0.67 -16.55
C GLY A 36 0.07 0.65 -15.25
N ALA A 37 0.62 -0.50 -14.91
CA ALA A 37 1.55 -0.66 -13.79
C ALA A 37 2.95 -0.14 -14.21
N GLY A 38 3.63 0.55 -13.30
CA GLY A 38 5.01 1.02 -13.50
C GLY A 38 6.04 -0.01 -13.03
N ASP A 39 7.04 0.45 -12.27
CA ASP A 39 8.10 -0.40 -11.66
C ASP A 39 7.61 -1.29 -10.50
N GLY A 40 6.34 -1.68 -10.49
CA GLY A 40 5.72 -2.44 -9.41
C GLY A 40 4.28 -2.84 -9.74
N PRO A 41 3.50 -3.30 -8.74
CA PRO A 41 2.14 -3.77 -8.97
C PRO A 41 1.11 -2.65 -9.18
N TYR A 42 1.50 -1.38 -9.02
CA TYR A 42 0.60 -0.24 -9.02
C TYR A 42 1.03 0.82 -10.04
N CYS A 43 0.08 1.64 -10.49
CA CYS A 43 0.38 2.86 -11.25
C CYS A 43 1.03 3.92 -10.34
N HIS A 44 1.60 4.98 -10.91
CA HIS A 44 2.28 6.05 -10.17
C HIS A 44 1.47 6.56 -8.96
N GLU A 45 0.20 6.91 -9.16
CA GLU A 45 -0.69 7.42 -8.11
C GLU A 45 -0.83 6.44 -6.93
N HIS A 46 -1.26 5.21 -7.19
CA HIS A 46 -1.43 4.19 -6.15
C HIS A 46 -0.12 3.71 -5.55
N SER A 47 0.99 3.81 -6.26
CA SER A 47 2.32 3.50 -5.70
C SER A 47 2.68 4.47 -4.56
N GLN A 48 2.33 5.75 -4.69
CA GLN A 48 2.57 6.76 -3.66
C GLN A 48 1.72 6.54 -2.41
N VAL A 49 0.52 5.95 -2.57
CA VAL A 49 -0.36 5.61 -1.45
C VAL A 49 0.08 4.31 -0.78
N ALA A 50 0.48 3.31 -1.56
CA ALA A 50 0.87 1.99 -1.07
C ALA A 50 2.16 2.02 -0.26
N TYR A 51 3.15 2.78 -0.72
CA TYR A 51 4.48 2.76 -0.14
C TYR A 51 4.64 3.86 0.91
N GLN A 52 4.96 3.45 2.13
CA GLN A 52 5.39 4.40 3.14
C GLN A 52 6.80 4.92 2.81
N PRO A 53 7.06 6.21 3.01
CA PRO A 53 8.42 6.72 2.92
C PRO A 53 9.28 6.00 3.95
N ALA A 54 10.48 5.59 3.55
CA ALA A 54 11.43 4.96 4.46
C ALA A 54 11.59 5.86 5.68
N GLN A 55 11.19 5.37 6.86
CA GLN A 55 11.36 6.13 8.08
C GLN A 55 12.84 6.43 8.24
N ALA A 56 13.20 7.72 8.18
CA ALA A 56 14.52 8.16 8.58
C ALA A 56 14.74 7.62 9.99
N LYS A 57 15.69 6.69 10.16
CA LYS A 57 16.07 6.14 11.46
C LYS A 57 16.40 7.33 12.37
N LYS A 58 15.42 7.79 13.15
CA LYS A 58 15.69 8.72 14.25
C LYS A 58 16.68 7.96 15.11
N ARG A 59 17.90 8.50 15.27
CA ARG A 59 18.94 7.96 16.14
C ARG A 59 18.39 7.98 17.57
N SER A 60 17.61 6.99 17.93
CA SER A 60 16.86 6.96 19.17
C SER A 60 17.71 6.35 20.27
N GLY A 61 18.90 6.92 20.49
CA GLY A 61 19.80 6.46 21.56
C GLY A 61 19.10 6.49 22.92
N ALA A 62 18.34 7.54 23.21
CA ALA A 62 17.61 7.67 24.47
C ALA A 62 16.43 6.68 24.60
N ALA A 63 15.67 6.44 23.53
CA ALA A 63 14.48 5.57 23.58
C ALA A 63 14.86 4.07 23.55
N GLU A 64 15.99 3.72 22.94
CA GLU A 64 16.56 2.38 22.96
C GLU A 64 17.19 2.07 24.33
N LEU A 65 17.93 3.02 24.91
CA LEU A 65 18.48 2.88 26.26
C LEU A 65 17.37 2.67 27.30
N ALA A 66 16.29 3.48 27.24
CA ALA A 66 15.14 3.34 28.13
C ALA A 66 14.39 2.00 27.97
N ARG A 67 14.39 1.39 26.78
CA ARG A 67 13.84 0.04 26.54
C ARG A 67 14.75 -1.04 27.10
N SER A 68 16.07 -0.88 26.95
CA SER A 68 17.06 -1.83 27.49
C SER A 68 17.07 -1.86 29.02
N LEU A 69 16.94 -0.72 29.69
CA LEU A 69 16.97 -0.60 31.16
C LEU A 69 15.74 -1.26 31.82
N ARG A 70 14.59 -1.29 31.14
CA ARG A 70 13.37 -1.99 31.60
C ARG A 70 13.50 -3.52 31.62
N ARG A 71 14.54 -4.08 30.98
CA ARG A 71 14.82 -5.53 31.00
C ARG A 71 15.60 -5.96 32.25
N TYR A 72 16.16 -5.01 33.00
CA TYR A 72 17.02 -5.25 34.16
C TYR A 72 16.37 -4.85 35.50
N ILE A 73 15.07 -4.57 35.50
CA ILE A 73 14.21 -4.44 36.68
C ILE A 73 13.25 -5.63 36.65
#